data_AF-A0A956HWT9-F1
#
_entry.id   AF-A0A956HWT9-F1
#
_cell.length_a   1.000
_cell.length_b   1.000
_cell.length_c   1.000
_cell.angle_alpha   90.00
_cell.angle_beta   90.00
_cell.angle_gamma   90.00
#
_symmetry.space_group_name_H-M   'P 1'
#
loop_
_entity.id
_entity.type
_entity.pdbx_description
1 polymer ?
#
loop_
_entity_poly.entity_id
_entity_poly.type
_entity_poly.pdbx_seq_one_letter_code
_entity_poly.pdbx_strand_id
1 'polypeptide(L)'
;MNSVEASPVLAYESVMVWVHSQHGVPWTASKMRRARTELREGASLGFAFGADPHKKLTELWDKVLSQRPDLVLHVWSTRSGKRLSSEDLAALTGLRQLRRLELSGFSNKTLSELAQLKALTWLTIRGSLKSLAFLESLSKLQRLSVVGAVPDLSPIGACGRLRTLLLQSATLRSLGFVEHLPRLQKLVITGATVECDLAPLCNVPKLTELSVSSNRNLRDAAFLERMTRLQSLRFDQPLVKELPSLARLTQLRDVHFQGMKAWSNPEALESLPRVRSIVLREINPKLDAERFFFLAHLKGLRHLDVRWIDYGKRRREKLDAYLREHVKPSVLPQ
;
A
#
# COMPACT_ATOMS: atom_id res chain seq x y z
N MET A 1 -20.84 15.44 63.00
CA MET A 1 -20.87 14.16 62.28
C MET A 1 -21.55 14.39 60.95
N ASN A 2 -20.79 14.14 59.87
CA ASN A 2 -21.18 13.84 58.49
C ASN A 2 -22.06 14.85 57.74
N SER A 3 -21.80 15.25 56.50
CA SER A 3 -20.69 15.13 55.55
C SER A 3 -21.25 15.79 54.29
N VAL A 4 -20.80 17.00 53.96
CA VAL A 4 -21.07 17.61 52.65
C VAL A 4 -19.74 17.62 51.91
N GLU A 5 -19.43 16.49 51.27
CA GLU A 5 -18.34 16.44 50.30
C GLU A 5 -18.81 17.09 49.01
N ALA A 6 -18.42 18.36 48.86
CA ALA A 6 -18.37 19.02 47.58
C ALA A 6 -17.36 18.28 46.68
N SER A 7 -17.84 17.76 45.55
CA SER A 7 -17.00 17.13 44.54
C SER A 7 -15.89 18.08 44.07
N PRO A 8 -14.64 17.62 43.96
CA PRO A 8 -13.57 18.42 43.40
C PRO A 8 -13.76 18.55 41.89
N VAL A 9 -13.74 19.81 41.43
CA VAL A 9 -13.57 20.21 40.04
C VAL A 9 -12.27 19.58 39.53
N LEU A 10 -12.38 18.48 38.80
CA LEU A 10 -11.24 17.88 38.11
C LEU A 10 -10.90 18.75 36.91
N ALA A 11 -9.65 19.22 36.94
CA ALA A 11 -9.02 20.01 35.91
C ALA A 11 -9.19 19.36 34.53
N TYR A 12 -9.52 20.18 33.53
CA TYR A 12 -9.46 19.82 32.12
C TYR A 12 -8.02 19.43 31.76
N GLU A 13 -7.70 18.14 31.82
CA GLU A 13 -6.55 17.59 31.11
C GLU A 13 -6.81 17.77 29.61
N SER A 14 -5.98 18.60 29.00
CA SER A 14 -5.98 18.87 27.57
C SER A 14 -5.76 17.57 26.81
N VAL A 15 -6.85 17.03 26.26
CA VAL A 15 -6.82 15.94 25.28
C VAL A 15 -5.89 16.38 24.16
N MET A 16 -4.70 15.78 24.08
CA MET A 16 -3.76 15.98 22.98
C MET A 16 -4.46 15.59 21.68
N VAL A 17 -4.93 16.59 20.93
CA VAL A 17 -5.47 16.41 19.58
C VAL A 17 -4.30 16.05 18.69
N TRP A 18 -4.13 14.76 18.41
CA TRP A 18 -3.11 14.27 17.49
C TRP A 18 -3.36 14.85 16.10
N VAL A 19 -2.53 15.81 15.69
CA VAL A 19 -2.57 16.37 14.34
C VAL A 19 -2.00 15.33 13.38
N HIS A 20 -2.77 14.97 12.34
CA HIS A 20 -2.44 13.84 11.45
C HIS A 20 -1.19 14.09 10.59
N SER A 21 -1.00 15.33 10.16
CA SER A 21 0.13 15.85 9.38
C SER A 21 0.18 17.37 9.56
N GLN A 22 1.35 17.98 9.43
CA GLN A 22 1.49 19.43 9.48
C GLN A 22 2.19 19.95 8.23
N HIS A 23 1.58 20.95 7.59
CA HIS A 23 2.21 21.68 6.49
C HIS A 23 2.76 23.01 7.01
N GLY A 24 3.98 23.35 6.61
CA GLY A 24 4.63 24.55 7.09
C GLY A 24 4.92 25.55 5.99
N VAL A 25 3.90 26.02 5.26
CA VAL A 25 4.10 27.17 4.36
C VAL A 25 3.59 28.46 5.02
N PRO A 26 4.47 29.38 5.49
CA PRO A 26 5.88 29.16 5.81
C PRO A 26 6.09 28.50 7.19
N TRP A 27 7.27 27.91 7.40
CA TRP A 27 7.64 27.28 8.67
C TRP A 27 8.06 28.33 9.72
N THR A 28 7.40 28.30 10.88
CA THR A 28 7.70 29.17 12.04
C THR A 28 8.20 28.37 13.24
N ALA A 29 8.88 29.02 14.18
CA ALA A 29 9.36 28.37 15.40
C ALA A 29 8.21 27.73 16.21
N SER A 30 7.05 28.37 16.26
CA SER A 30 5.86 27.81 16.91
C SER A 30 5.37 26.54 16.22
N LYS A 31 5.28 26.55 14.88
CA LYS A 31 4.95 25.36 14.08
C LYS A 31 5.95 24.23 14.34
N MET A 32 7.25 24.52 14.41
CA MET A 32 8.28 23.49 14.67
C MET A 32 8.17 22.90 16.09
N ARG A 33 7.86 23.73 17.11
CA ARG A 33 7.62 23.21 18.47
C ARG A 33 6.46 22.23 18.50
N ARG A 34 5.30 22.61 17.92
CA ARG A 34 4.13 21.71 17.83
C ARG A 34 4.46 20.42 17.08
N ALA A 35 5.15 20.53 15.95
CA ALA A 35 5.57 19.37 15.18
C ALA A 35 6.39 18.35 15.99
N ARG A 36 7.25 18.84 16.91
CA ARG A 36 8.08 18.01 17.77
C ARG A 36 7.27 17.30 18.85
N THR A 37 6.25 17.94 19.42
CA THR A 37 5.55 17.48 20.63
C THR A 37 4.18 16.86 20.38
N GLU A 38 3.46 17.26 19.32
CA GLU A 38 2.03 16.97 19.13
C GLU A 38 1.75 16.00 17.97
N LEU A 39 2.72 15.73 17.11
CA LEU A 39 2.53 14.82 15.96
C LEU A 39 2.65 13.36 16.36
N ARG A 40 1.72 12.55 15.84
CA ARG A 40 1.70 11.09 16.02
C ARG A 40 2.83 10.41 15.26
N GLU A 41 3.12 9.17 15.64
CA GLU A 41 4.11 8.36 14.91
C GLU A 41 3.73 8.24 13.43
N GLY A 42 4.70 8.49 12.55
CA GLY A 42 4.48 8.40 11.10
C GLY A 42 3.68 9.56 10.49
N ALA A 43 3.37 10.60 11.25
CA ALA A 43 2.79 11.82 10.69
C ALA A 43 3.75 12.48 9.67
N SER A 44 3.17 13.13 8.66
CA SER A 44 3.93 13.82 7.63
C SER A 44 4.17 15.29 7.98
N LEU A 45 5.40 15.73 7.77
CA LEU A 45 5.84 17.11 7.84
C LEU A 45 6.05 17.64 6.43
N GLY A 46 5.17 18.54 6.02
CA GLY A 46 5.20 19.12 4.70
C GLY A 46 6.20 20.25 4.56
N PHE A 47 7.06 20.19 3.55
CA PHE A 47 8.03 21.22 3.17
C PHE A 47 7.91 21.55 1.68
N ALA A 48 7.67 22.82 1.37
CA ALA A 48 7.41 23.28 0.02
C ALA A 48 8.61 24.04 -0.55
N PHE A 49 9.43 23.42 -1.39
CA PHE A 49 10.46 24.15 -2.11
C PHE A 49 9.84 25.25 -3.00
N GLY A 50 10.40 26.46 -2.88
CA GLY A 50 9.91 27.66 -3.56
C GLY A 50 8.92 28.51 -2.75
N ALA A 51 8.30 27.95 -1.72
CA ALA A 51 7.51 28.71 -0.74
C ALA A 51 8.23 28.80 0.62
N ASP A 52 8.96 27.75 0.99
CA ASP A 52 9.89 27.73 2.11
C ASP A 52 11.34 27.90 1.62
N PRO A 53 12.14 28.80 2.24
CA PRO A 53 13.57 28.91 1.95
C PRO A 53 14.31 27.62 2.34
N HIS A 54 15.30 27.19 1.55
CA HIS A 54 16.09 25.98 1.85
C HIS A 54 16.70 25.99 3.27
N LYS A 55 17.08 27.17 3.82
CA LYS A 55 17.57 27.31 5.21
C LYS A 55 16.57 26.82 6.26
N LYS A 56 15.27 26.91 5.99
CA LYS A 56 14.22 26.39 6.89
C LYS A 56 14.20 24.88 6.95
N LEU A 57 14.70 24.18 5.93
CA LEU A 57 14.81 22.73 5.96
C LEU A 57 15.86 22.28 6.98
N THR A 58 17.00 22.97 7.04
CA THR A 58 18.04 22.73 8.06
C THR A 58 17.51 23.02 9.46
N GLU A 59 16.82 24.14 9.65
CA GLU A 59 16.21 24.47 10.96
C GLU A 59 15.15 23.43 11.39
N LEU A 60 14.31 22.98 10.44
CA LEU A 60 13.32 21.93 10.67
C LEU A 60 13.99 20.60 11.05
N TRP A 61 15.13 20.29 10.42
CA TRP A 61 15.94 19.13 10.78
C TRP A 61 16.45 19.21 12.22
N ASP A 62 17.14 20.29 12.56
CA ASP A 62 17.79 20.45 13.87
C ASP A 62 16.75 20.46 15.01
N LYS A 63 15.63 21.16 14.80
CA LYS A 63 14.61 21.33 15.84
C LYS A 63 13.61 20.19 15.93
N VAL A 64 13.41 19.40 14.87
CA VAL A 64 12.33 18.40 14.82
C VAL A 64 12.80 17.03 14.32
N LEU A 65 13.19 16.91 13.05
CA LEU A 65 13.37 15.59 12.40
C LEU A 65 14.53 14.78 12.99
N SER A 66 15.58 15.44 13.48
CA SER A 66 16.71 14.76 14.13
C SER A 66 16.31 14.04 15.43
N GLN A 67 15.26 14.52 16.10
CA GLN A 67 14.74 13.96 17.36
C GLN A 67 13.50 13.09 17.15
N ARG A 68 12.85 13.23 16.00
CA ARG A 68 11.63 12.53 15.61
C ARG A 68 11.85 11.73 14.32
N PRO A 69 12.71 10.69 14.35
CA PRO A 69 13.01 9.86 13.17
C PRO A 69 11.80 9.02 12.69
N ASP A 70 10.72 9.03 13.45
CA ASP A 70 9.43 8.44 13.12
C ASP A 70 8.59 9.29 12.15
N LEU A 71 8.84 10.60 12.08
CA LEU A 71 8.10 11.50 11.20
C LEU A 71 8.55 11.35 9.74
N VAL A 72 7.62 11.58 8.82
CA VAL A 72 7.89 11.54 7.38
C VAL A 72 8.10 12.97 6.89
N LEU A 73 9.28 13.27 6.34
CA LEU A 73 9.48 14.53 5.63
C LEU A 73 8.83 14.42 4.24
N HIS A 74 7.75 15.14 4.02
CA HIS A 74 7.08 15.23 2.71
C HIS A 74 7.50 16.51 2.01
N VAL A 75 8.16 16.36 0.86
CA VAL A 75 8.73 17.45 0.08
C VAL A 75 8.00 17.56 -1.26
N TRP A 76 7.64 18.78 -1.64
CA TRP A 76 7.15 19.09 -2.99
C TRP A 76 7.67 20.44 -3.49
N SER A 77 7.50 20.69 -4.79
CA SER A 77 7.72 22.00 -5.40
C SER A 77 6.38 22.67 -5.70
N THR A 78 6.21 23.93 -5.28
CA THR A 78 4.96 24.69 -5.47
C THR A 78 4.87 25.41 -6.81
N ARG A 79 5.97 25.52 -7.53
CA ARG A 79 6.00 26.28 -8.79
C ARG A 79 5.67 25.35 -9.96
N SER A 80 4.51 25.55 -10.56
CA SER A 80 4.19 25.02 -11.89
C SER A 80 5.35 25.36 -12.84
N GLY A 81 6.08 24.33 -13.28
CA GLY A 81 7.18 24.49 -14.23
C GLY A 81 8.55 24.90 -13.67
N LYS A 82 8.72 25.31 -12.39
CA LYS A 82 10.09 25.48 -11.84
C LYS A 82 10.61 24.19 -11.19
N ARG A 83 11.73 23.74 -11.73
CA ARG A 83 12.54 22.61 -11.29
C ARG A 83 13.03 22.84 -9.85
N LEU A 84 13.18 21.76 -9.05
CA LEU A 84 14.11 21.77 -7.89
C LEU A 84 15.42 22.40 -8.34
N SER A 85 15.88 23.41 -7.60
CA SER A 85 17.24 23.91 -7.80
C SER A 85 18.25 22.87 -7.29
N SER A 86 19.50 22.98 -7.74
CA SER A 86 20.61 22.19 -7.20
C SER A 86 20.79 22.43 -5.70
N GLU A 87 20.54 23.65 -5.23
CA GLU A 87 20.60 24.04 -3.81
C GLU A 87 19.50 23.35 -2.98
N ASP A 88 18.27 23.29 -3.49
CA ASP A 88 17.17 22.58 -2.82
C ASP A 88 17.49 21.09 -2.65
N LEU A 89 18.03 20.48 -3.70
CA LEU A 89 18.42 19.08 -3.67
C LEU A 89 19.64 18.85 -2.78
N ALA A 90 20.61 19.77 -2.76
CA ALA A 90 21.75 19.73 -1.85
C ALA A 90 21.31 19.85 -0.38
N ALA A 91 20.38 20.76 -0.08
CA ALA A 91 19.81 20.91 1.26
C ALA A 91 19.09 19.64 1.71
N LEU A 92 18.28 19.02 0.85
CA LEU A 92 17.60 17.76 1.14
C LEU A 92 18.59 16.61 1.37
N THR A 93 19.59 16.47 0.49
CA THR A 93 20.56 15.36 0.54
C THR A 93 21.62 15.54 1.63
N GLY A 94 21.77 16.75 2.14
CA GLY A 94 22.51 17.06 3.36
C GLY A 94 21.92 16.43 4.63
N LEU A 95 20.62 16.07 4.62
CA LEU A 95 19.95 15.39 5.74
C LEU A 95 20.31 13.89 5.80
N ARG A 96 21.60 13.56 5.92
CA ARG A 96 22.13 12.19 5.74
C ARG A 96 21.56 11.13 6.70
N GLN A 97 21.00 11.55 7.83
CA GLN A 97 20.37 10.67 8.82
C GLN A 97 18.84 10.55 8.65
N LEU A 98 18.27 11.17 7.61
CA LEU A 98 16.83 11.11 7.33
C LEU A 98 16.39 9.66 7.09
N ARG A 99 15.33 9.24 7.80
CA ARG A 99 14.82 7.86 7.75
C ARG A 99 13.58 7.66 6.90
N ARG A 100 12.73 8.68 6.80
CA ARG A 100 11.44 8.60 6.10
C ARG A 100 11.24 9.84 5.23
N LEU A 101 11.11 9.62 3.93
CA LEU A 101 11.02 10.68 2.93
C LEU A 101 9.86 10.39 1.97
N GLU A 102 9.04 11.41 1.72
CA GLU A 102 8.08 11.43 0.63
C GLU A 102 8.41 12.57 -0.32
N LEU A 103 8.49 12.25 -1.61
CA LEU A 103 8.81 13.18 -2.67
C LEU A 103 7.62 13.28 -3.62
N SER A 104 7.10 14.47 -3.86
CA SER A 104 6.04 14.69 -4.86
C SER A 104 6.31 15.87 -5.79
N GLY A 105 5.92 15.75 -7.05
CA GLY A 105 6.07 16.83 -8.04
C GLY A 105 7.45 16.87 -8.70
N PHE A 106 8.17 15.74 -8.76
CA PHE A 106 9.53 15.65 -9.33
C PHE A 106 9.58 14.92 -10.68
N SER A 107 8.63 15.21 -11.57
CA SER A 107 8.52 14.52 -12.86
C SER A 107 9.68 14.81 -13.83
N ASN A 108 10.05 13.81 -14.63
CA ASN A 108 11.11 13.81 -15.64
C ASN A 108 12.51 14.18 -15.12
N LYS A 109 12.79 13.85 -13.86
CA LYS A 109 14.07 14.10 -13.19
C LYS A 109 14.87 12.82 -12.99
N THR A 110 16.19 12.99 -13.00
CA THR A 110 17.13 12.06 -12.38
C THR A 110 17.48 12.64 -11.02
N LEU A 111 17.39 11.84 -9.96
CA LEU A 111 17.61 12.25 -8.57
C LEU A 111 18.80 11.49 -7.97
N SER A 112 19.93 11.47 -8.69
CA SER A 112 21.11 10.67 -8.34
C SER A 112 21.67 11.01 -6.95
N GLU A 113 21.54 12.27 -6.54
CA GLU A 113 22.01 12.80 -5.27
C GLU A 113 21.30 12.18 -4.06
N LEU A 114 20.10 11.60 -4.25
CA LEU A 114 19.40 10.85 -3.20
C LEU A 114 20.19 9.61 -2.73
N ALA A 115 21.18 9.14 -3.50
CA ALA A 115 22.10 8.09 -3.09
C ALA A 115 22.87 8.43 -1.79
N GLN A 116 22.94 9.71 -1.41
CA GLN A 116 23.55 10.14 -0.16
C GLN A 116 22.70 9.82 1.08
N LEU A 117 21.39 9.63 0.93
CA LEU A 117 20.44 9.41 2.04
C LEU A 117 20.43 7.94 2.51
N LYS A 118 21.60 7.39 2.81
CA LYS A 118 21.82 5.97 3.14
C LYS A 118 21.10 5.49 4.41
N ALA A 119 20.59 6.42 5.24
CA ALA A 119 19.80 6.12 6.42
C ALA A 119 18.31 5.85 6.13
N LEU A 120 17.85 6.06 4.90
CA LEU A 120 16.45 5.87 4.54
C LEU A 120 15.97 4.44 4.79
N THR A 121 14.82 4.35 5.45
CA THR A 121 14.07 3.11 5.72
C THR A 121 12.71 3.13 5.04
N TRP A 122 12.16 4.32 4.78
CA TRP A 122 10.93 4.54 4.04
C TRP A 122 11.16 5.60 2.97
N LEU A 123 10.84 5.26 1.72
CA LEU A 123 10.80 6.21 0.61
C LEU A 123 9.47 6.11 -0.15
N THR A 124 8.80 7.25 -0.34
CA THR A 124 7.67 7.40 -1.27
C THR A 124 8.07 8.38 -2.36
N ILE A 125 7.85 8.01 -3.62
CA ILE A 125 8.08 8.85 -4.79
C ILE A 125 6.76 8.98 -5.54
N ARG A 126 6.30 10.22 -5.75
CA ARG A 126 5.13 10.56 -6.55
C ARG A 126 5.54 11.45 -7.72
N GLY A 127 5.57 10.87 -8.90
CA GLY A 127 5.95 11.51 -10.15
C GLY A 127 6.69 10.54 -11.06
N SER A 128 6.80 10.89 -12.34
CA SER A 128 7.52 10.07 -13.31
C SER A 128 9.02 10.34 -13.23
N LEU A 129 9.84 9.36 -12.90
CA LEU A 129 11.31 9.53 -12.86
C LEU A 129 11.97 8.94 -14.10
N LYS A 130 13.12 9.49 -14.49
CA LYS A 130 13.92 8.93 -15.58
C LYS A 130 14.63 7.64 -15.16
N SER A 131 15.04 7.55 -13.90
CA SER A 131 15.79 6.42 -13.37
C SER A 131 15.62 6.32 -11.85
N LEU A 132 15.75 5.09 -11.34
CA LEU A 132 15.81 4.75 -9.93
C LEU A 132 17.21 4.30 -9.47
N ALA A 133 18.28 4.52 -10.26
CA ALA A 133 19.63 4.02 -9.96
C ALA A 133 20.14 4.40 -8.56
N PHE A 134 19.72 5.54 -8.00
CA PHE A 134 20.09 5.94 -6.63
C PHE A 134 19.63 4.93 -5.56
N LEU A 135 18.62 4.09 -5.83
CA LEU A 135 18.16 3.03 -4.93
C LEU A 135 19.25 1.99 -4.63
N GLU A 136 20.22 1.82 -5.52
CA GLU A 136 21.35 0.90 -5.32
C GLU A 136 22.19 1.26 -4.08
N SER A 137 22.17 2.52 -3.66
CA SER A 137 22.86 2.99 -2.45
C SER A 137 22.00 2.89 -1.17
N LEU A 138 20.69 2.64 -1.28
CA LEU A 138 19.74 2.69 -0.17
C LEU A 138 19.54 1.32 0.50
N SER A 139 20.63 0.69 0.92
CA SER A 139 20.64 -0.69 1.47
C SER A 139 19.82 -0.89 2.76
N LYS A 140 19.43 0.19 3.44
CA LYS A 140 18.58 0.16 4.64
C LYS A 140 17.08 0.25 4.34
N LEU A 141 16.68 0.46 3.09
CA LEU A 141 15.29 0.69 2.72
C LEU A 141 14.42 -0.54 3.02
N GLN A 142 13.30 -0.32 3.71
CA GLN A 142 12.35 -1.35 4.12
C GLN A 142 10.98 -1.16 3.48
N ARG A 143 10.59 0.09 3.18
CA ARG A 143 9.35 0.44 2.50
C ARG A 143 9.64 1.36 1.32
N LEU A 144 9.15 0.97 0.15
CA LEU A 144 9.22 1.76 -1.06
C LEU A 144 7.83 1.87 -1.68
N SER A 145 7.43 3.10 -2.01
CA SER A 145 6.24 3.38 -2.82
C SER A 145 6.66 4.21 -4.03
N VAL A 146 6.36 3.72 -5.23
CA VAL A 146 6.60 4.43 -6.49
C VAL A 146 5.24 4.68 -7.15
N VAL A 147 4.89 5.95 -7.33
CA VAL A 147 3.64 6.39 -7.96
C VAL A 147 3.99 7.18 -9.21
N GLY A 148 3.64 6.65 -10.38
CA GLY A 148 3.94 7.24 -11.68
C GLY A 148 4.84 6.38 -12.55
N ALA A 149 5.21 6.90 -13.72
CA ALA A 149 5.94 6.15 -14.73
C ALA A 149 7.45 6.17 -14.46
N VAL A 150 8.06 4.98 -14.42
CA VAL A 150 9.51 4.80 -14.41
C VAL A 150 9.86 3.77 -15.49
N PRO A 151 10.79 4.07 -16.42
CA PRO A 151 11.12 3.16 -17.51
C PRO A 151 11.73 1.83 -17.06
N ASP A 152 12.54 1.87 -16.00
CA ASP A 152 13.26 0.72 -15.46
C ASP A 152 13.11 0.64 -13.93
N LEU A 153 12.57 -0.49 -13.47
CA LEU A 153 12.38 -0.81 -12.06
C LEU A 153 13.48 -1.74 -11.51
N SER A 154 14.41 -2.18 -12.35
CA SER A 154 15.50 -3.08 -11.96
C SER A 154 16.33 -2.61 -10.75
N PRO A 155 16.59 -1.30 -10.54
CA PRO A 155 17.35 -0.82 -9.38
C PRO A 155 16.68 -1.11 -8.03
N ILE A 156 15.37 -1.39 -8.01
CA ILE A 156 14.67 -1.80 -6.79
C ILE A 156 15.27 -3.10 -6.23
N GLY A 157 15.77 -4.00 -7.10
CA GLY A 157 16.38 -5.28 -6.70
C GLY A 157 17.59 -5.15 -5.78
N ALA A 158 18.27 -4.00 -5.77
CA ALA A 158 19.38 -3.74 -4.85
C ALA A 158 18.94 -3.51 -3.38
N CYS A 159 17.65 -3.24 -3.15
CA CYS A 159 17.09 -2.98 -1.82
C CYS A 159 16.83 -4.30 -1.05
N GLY A 160 17.86 -5.08 -0.74
CA GLY A 160 17.72 -6.42 -0.11
C GLY A 160 17.03 -6.46 1.27
N ARG A 161 16.78 -5.29 1.90
CA ARG A 161 16.01 -5.17 3.16
C ARG A 161 14.53 -4.81 2.97
N LEU A 162 14.08 -4.64 1.72
CA LEU A 162 12.72 -4.22 1.42
C LEU A 162 11.71 -5.27 1.90
N ARG A 163 10.70 -4.82 2.65
CA ARG A 163 9.60 -5.63 3.17
C ARG A 163 8.27 -5.28 2.52
N THR A 164 8.12 -4.03 2.12
CA THR A 164 6.89 -3.52 1.51
C THR A 164 7.23 -2.74 0.24
N LEU A 165 6.65 -3.16 -0.88
CA LEU A 165 6.75 -2.49 -2.17
C LEU A 165 5.35 -2.12 -2.68
N LEU A 166 5.15 -0.85 -3.01
CA LEU A 166 3.93 -0.36 -3.66
C LEU A 166 4.31 0.24 -5.01
N LEU A 167 3.69 -0.25 -6.07
CA LEU A 167 3.84 0.22 -7.44
C LEU A 167 2.47 0.71 -7.90
N GLN A 168 2.34 2.01 -8.13
CA GLN A 168 1.10 2.62 -8.57
C GLN A 168 1.30 3.36 -9.89
N SER A 169 0.42 3.11 -10.86
CA SER A 169 0.46 3.79 -12.16
C SER A 169 1.79 3.65 -12.90
N ALA A 170 2.46 2.52 -12.72
CA ALA A 170 3.69 2.17 -13.41
C ALA A 170 3.39 1.38 -14.70
N THR A 171 4.35 1.37 -15.63
CA THR A 171 4.39 0.38 -16.72
C THR A 171 5.35 -0.72 -16.31
N LEU A 172 4.83 -1.92 -16.04
CA LEU A 172 5.62 -3.08 -15.65
C LEU A 172 6.06 -3.84 -16.90
N ARG A 173 7.27 -3.57 -17.38
CA ARG A 173 7.90 -4.28 -18.51
C ARG A 173 8.73 -5.48 -18.08
N SER A 174 9.13 -5.52 -16.81
CA SER A 174 9.81 -6.64 -16.19
C SER A 174 9.54 -6.62 -14.69
N LEU A 175 9.52 -7.81 -14.10
CA LEU A 175 9.39 -8.01 -12.66
C LEU A 175 10.53 -8.86 -12.08
N GLY A 176 11.54 -9.23 -12.87
CA GLY A 176 12.62 -10.12 -12.42
C GLY A 176 13.39 -9.61 -11.20
N PHE A 177 13.45 -8.29 -11.01
CA PHE A 177 14.11 -7.68 -9.85
C PHE A 177 13.52 -8.10 -8.49
N VAL A 178 12.26 -8.56 -8.45
CA VAL A 178 11.62 -8.99 -7.19
C VAL A 178 12.27 -10.24 -6.61
N GLU A 179 12.92 -11.06 -7.43
CA GLU A 179 13.64 -12.26 -6.99
C GLU A 179 14.85 -11.90 -6.11
N HIS A 180 15.38 -10.69 -6.27
CA HIS A 180 16.47 -10.15 -5.44
C HIS A 180 15.98 -9.49 -4.14
N LEU A 181 14.69 -9.63 -3.80
CA LEU A 181 14.09 -9.08 -2.58
C LEU A 181 13.74 -10.17 -1.57
N PRO A 182 14.73 -10.79 -0.89
CA PRO A 182 14.53 -11.97 -0.04
C PRO A 182 13.70 -11.70 1.23
N ARG A 183 13.43 -10.42 1.52
CA ARG A 183 12.65 -9.98 2.69
C ARG A 183 11.29 -9.38 2.33
N LEU A 184 10.93 -9.34 1.04
CA LEU A 184 9.66 -8.75 0.62
C LEU A 184 8.50 -9.60 1.15
N GLN A 185 7.61 -8.95 1.90
CA GLN A 185 6.44 -9.57 2.53
C GLN A 185 5.15 -9.12 1.89
N LYS A 186 5.11 -7.86 1.42
CA LYS A 186 3.93 -7.23 0.85
C LYS A 186 4.27 -6.56 -0.48
N LEU A 187 3.52 -6.92 -1.51
CA LEU A 187 3.55 -6.27 -2.81
C LEU A 187 2.16 -5.74 -3.16
N VAL A 188 2.10 -4.47 -3.53
CA VAL A 188 0.90 -3.82 -4.06
C VAL A 188 1.20 -3.31 -5.46
N ILE A 189 0.43 -3.76 -6.45
CA ILE A 189 0.47 -3.28 -7.84
C ILE A 189 -0.92 -2.73 -8.15
N THR A 190 -1.02 -1.42 -8.34
CA THR A 190 -2.32 -0.75 -8.55
C THR A 190 -2.29 0.18 -9.75
N GLY A 191 -3.30 0.07 -10.62
CA GLY A 191 -3.46 1.02 -11.73
C GLY A 191 -2.31 0.96 -12.74
N ALA A 192 -1.58 -0.15 -12.82
CA ALA A 192 -0.44 -0.33 -13.70
C ALA A 192 -0.86 -0.86 -15.09
N THR A 193 0.04 -0.68 -16.06
CA THR A 193 0.01 -1.44 -17.31
C THR A 193 1.02 -2.58 -17.16
N VAL A 194 0.55 -3.83 -17.18
CA VAL A 194 1.37 -5.03 -16.98
C VAL A 194 1.74 -5.60 -18.36
N GLU A 195 2.93 -5.32 -18.84
CA GLU A 195 3.46 -5.74 -20.15
C GLU A 195 4.40 -6.95 -20.03
N CYS A 196 4.47 -7.57 -18.84
CA CYS A 196 5.35 -8.69 -18.53
C CYS A 196 4.62 -9.82 -17.79
N ASP A 197 5.28 -10.98 -17.71
CA ASP A 197 4.85 -12.08 -16.86
C ASP A 197 5.05 -11.72 -15.36
N LEU A 198 4.11 -12.16 -14.53
CA LEU A 198 4.13 -12.03 -13.07
C LEU A 198 4.68 -13.30 -12.37
N ALA A 199 5.06 -14.34 -13.13
CA ALA A 199 5.67 -15.56 -12.61
C ALA A 199 6.87 -15.36 -11.65
N PRO A 200 7.74 -14.34 -11.79
CA PRO A 200 8.81 -14.07 -10.83
C PRO A 200 8.34 -13.91 -9.37
N LEU A 201 7.08 -13.52 -9.14
CA LEU A 201 6.50 -13.42 -7.79
C LEU A 201 6.50 -14.75 -7.04
N CYS A 202 6.46 -15.87 -7.76
CA CYS A 202 6.46 -17.21 -7.16
C CYS A 202 7.80 -17.56 -6.50
N ASN A 203 8.88 -16.87 -6.89
CA ASN A 203 10.23 -17.08 -6.39
C ASN A 203 10.55 -16.22 -5.17
N VAL A 204 9.65 -15.33 -4.74
CA VAL A 204 9.87 -14.44 -3.58
C VAL A 204 9.57 -15.19 -2.28
N PRO A 205 10.59 -15.55 -1.47
CA PRO A 205 10.45 -16.57 -0.41
C PRO A 205 9.61 -16.12 0.79
N LYS A 206 9.39 -14.81 0.96
CA LYS A 206 8.65 -14.25 2.11
C LYS A 206 7.37 -13.51 1.73
N LEU A 207 6.97 -13.53 0.46
CA LEU A 207 5.80 -12.81 -0.01
C LEU A 207 4.52 -13.50 0.52
N THR A 208 3.83 -12.84 1.44
CA THR A 208 2.61 -13.33 2.09
C THR A 208 1.39 -12.49 1.77
N GLU A 209 1.58 -11.23 1.36
CA GLU A 209 0.50 -10.32 0.99
C GLU A 209 0.69 -9.82 -0.44
N LEU A 210 -0.28 -10.11 -1.30
CA LEU A 210 -0.32 -9.63 -2.68
C LEU A 210 -1.62 -8.87 -2.93
N SER A 211 -1.49 -7.64 -3.41
CA SER A 211 -2.62 -6.85 -3.91
C SER A 211 -2.33 -6.45 -5.35
N VAL A 212 -3.12 -6.95 -6.29
CA VAL A 212 -3.01 -6.61 -7.72
C VAL A 212 -4.37 -6.07 -8.13
N SER A 213 -4.47 -4.76 -8.36
CA SER A 213 -5.75 -4.09 -8.53
C SER A 213 -5.77 -3.07 -9.68
N SER A 214 -6.89 -2.99 -10.38
CA SER A 214 -7.15 -1.95 -11.39
C SER A 214 -6.09 -1.89 -12.50
N ASN A 215 -5.46 -3.02 -12.86
CA ASN A 215 -4.49 -3.03 -13.95
C ASN A 215 -5.22 -3.11 -15.29
N ARG A 216 -4.81 -2.28 -16.24
CA ARG A 216 -5.62 -1.99 -17.44
C ARG A 216 -5.68 -3.15 -18.43
N ASN A 217 -4.67 -4.02 -18.43
CA ASN A 217 -4.45 -5.01 -19.48
C ASN A 217 -4.11 -6.41 -18.95
N LEU A 218 -4.12 -6.64 -17.63
CA LEU A 218 -3.86 -7.95 -17.05
C LEU A 218 -5.06 -8.88 -17.31
N ARG A 219 -4.81 -9.99 -18.01
CA ARG A 219 -5.84 -10.96 -18.43
C ARG A 219 -5.61 -12.37 -17.90
N ASP A 220 -4.39 -12.68 -17.52
CA ASP A 220 -3.96 -13.98 -17.06
C ASP A 220 -3.62 -13.92 -15.56
N ALA A 221 -3.99 -14.98 -14.84
CA ALA A 221 -3.72 -15.14 -13.42
C ALA A 221 -3.01 -16.46 -13.08
N ALA A 222 -2.42 -17.15 -14.07
CA ALA A 222 -1.80 -18.46 -13.93
C ALA A 222 -0.66 -18.49 -12.89
N PHE A 223 0.05 -17.37 -12.73
CA PHE A 223 1.09 -17.22 -11.71
C PHE A 223 0.58 -17.51 -10.28
N LEU A 224 -0.72 -17.30 -10.00
CA LEU A 224 -1.30 -17.57 -8.68
C LEU A 224 -1.15 -19.03 -8.26
N GLU A 225 -1.20 -19.99 -9.20
CA GLU A 225 -1.13 -21.44 -8.91
C GLU A 225 0.12 -21.83 -8.11
N ARG A 226 1.21 -21.07 -8.28
CA ARG A 226 2.52 -21.34 -7.67
C ARG A 226 2.80 -20.50 -6.43
N MET A 227 1.90 -19.61 -6.02
CA MET A 227 2.07 -18.72 -4.86
C MET A 227 1.77 -19.42 -3.51
N THR A 228 2.43 -20.53 -3.24
CA THR A 228 2.16 -21.44 -2.10
C THR A 228 2.29 -20.81 -0.71
N ARG A 229 3.00 -19.68 -0.59
CA ARG A 229 3.24 -18.95 0.66
C ARG A 229 2.25 -17.82 0.93
N LEU A 230 1.40 -17.52 -0.06
CA LEU A 230 0.49 -16.38 0.02
C LEU A 230 -0.54 -16.60 1.13
N GLN A 231 -0.77 -15.58 1.94
CA GLN A 231 -1.72 -15.59 3.06
C GLN A 231 -2.91 -14.68 2.80
N SER A 232 -2.68 -13.55 2.13
CA SER A 232 -3.71 -12.60 1.74
C SER A 232 -3.57 -12.22 0.26
N LEU A 233 -4.68 -12.33 -0.47
CA LEU A 233 -4.80 -11.95 -1.87
C LEU A 233 -5.92 -10.93 -2.03
N ARG A 234 -5.58 -9.73 -2.52
CA ARG A 234 -6.54 -8.82 -3.15
C ARG A 234 -6.31 -8.83 -4.65
N PHE A 235 -7.35 -9.14 -5.42
CA PHE A 235 -7.23 -9.33 -6.86
C PHE A 235 -8.42 -8.72 -7.59
N ASP A 236 -8.19 -7.53 -8.15
CA ASP A 236 -9.24 -6.69 -8.72
C ASP A 236 -8.94 -6.44 -10.21
N GLN A 237 -9.15 -7.48 -11.02
CA GLN A 237 -8.76 -7.50 -12.43
C GLN A 237 -9.96 -7.63 -13.37
N PRO A 238 -10.40 -6.52 -14.00
CA PRO A 238 -11.65 -6.52 -14.76
C PRO A 238 -11.62 -7.39 -16.01
N LEU A 239 -10.44 -7.71 -16.54
CA LEU A 239 -10.25 -8.47 -17.78
C LEU A 239 -9.83 -9.94 -17.56
N VAL A 240 -9.57 -10.36 -16.32
CA VAL A 240 -9.27 -11.76 -16.02
C VAL A 240 -10.55 -12.57 -16.12
N LYS A 241 -10.55 -13.57 -17.00
CA LYS A 241 -11.70 -14.44 -17.25
C LYS A 241 -11.72 -15.65 -16.34
N GLU A 242 -10.56 -16.23 -16.09
CA GLU A 242 -10.44 -17.46 -15.32
C GLU A 242 -9.33 -17.36 -14.30
N LEU A 243 -9.59 -17.94 -13.13
CA LEU A 243 -8.56 -18.20 -12.14
C LEU A 243 -8.02 -19.62 -12.34
N PRO A 244 -6.71 -19.85 -12.12
CA PRO A 244 -6.18 -21.20 -12.10
C PRO A 244 -6.68 -21.98 -10.88
N SER A 245 -6.31 -23.26 -10.78
CA SER A 245 -6.49 -23.99 -9.53
C SER A 245 -5.74 -23.31 -8.38
N LEU A 246 -6.41 -23.13 -7.25
CA LEU A 246 -5.85 -22.51 -6.05
C LEU A 246 -5.51 -23.56 -4.96
N ALA A 247 -5.57 -24.85 -5.28
CA ALA A 247 -5.33 -25.95 -4.35
C ALA A 247 -3.96 -25.92 -3.66
N ARG A 248 -2.94 -25.37 -4.35
CA ARG A 248 -1.57 -25.26 -3.84
C ARG A 248 -1.36 -24.09 -2.86
N LEU A 249 -2.31 -23.17 -2.76
CA LEU A 249 -2.23 -21.98 -1.88
C LEU A 249 -2.62 -22.36 -0.45
N THR A 250 -1.87 -23.30 0.14
CA THR A 250 -2.17 -23.92 1.44
C THR A 250 -2.12 -22.95 2.62
N GLN A 251 -1.52 -21.78 2.45
CA GLN A 251 -1.44 -20.73 3.47
C GLN A 251 -2.46 -19.60 3.27
N LEU A 252 -3.23 -19.60 2.19
CA LEU A 252 -4.14 -18.51 1.85
C LEU A 252 -5.35 -18.52 2.77
N ARG A 253 -5.56 -17.41 3.47
CA ARG A 253 -6.61 -17.22 4.47
C ARG A 253 -7.61 -16.17 4.03
N ASP A 254 -7.15 -15.11 3.38
CA ASP A 254 -7.98 -13.96 3.05
C ASP A 254 -7.96 -13.70 1.54
N VAL A 255 -9.13 -13.75 0.93
CA VAL A 255 -9.33 -13.47 -0.50
C VAL A 255 -10.31 -12.33 -0.64
N HIS A 256 -9.91 -11.30 -1.37
CA HIS A 256 -10.78 -10.19 -1.74
C HIS A 256 -10.73 -10.00 -3.25
N PHE A 257 -11.86 -10.23 -3.91
CA PHE A 257 -12.06 -9.92 -5.31
C PHE A 257 -13.07 -8.80 -5.47
N GLN A 258 -12.62 -7.71 -6.10
CA GLN A 258 -13.47 -6.59 -6.46
C GLN A 258 -13.43 -6.30 -7.97
N GLY A 259 -14.58 -6.04 -8.59
CA GLY A 259 -14.61 -5.59 -9.98
C GLY A 259 -14.14 -6.63 -11.00
N MET A 260 -14.21 -7.92 -10.66
CA MET A 260 -13.86 -9.05 -11.53
C MET A 260 -14.96 -9.29 -12.59
N LYS A 261 -15.11 -8.32 -13.50
CA LYS A 261 -16.25 -8.24 -14.44
C LYS A 261 -16.27 -9.34 -15.51
N ALA A 262 -15.10 -9.84 -15.91
CA ALA A 262 -14.97 -10.90 -16.92
C ALA A 262 -14.90 -12.32 -16.33
N TRP A 263 -14.76 -12.45 -15.00
CA TRP A 263 -14.51 -13.72 -14.33
C TRP A 263 -15.69 -14.69 -14.46
N SER A 264 -15.43 -15.94 -14.87
CA SER A 264 -16.48 -16.91 -15.22
C SER A 264 -16.37 -18.27 -14.52
N ASN A 265 -15.36 -18.50 -13.66
CA ASN A 265 -15.14 -19.77 -12.97
C ASN A 265 -15.03 -19.62 -11.44
N PRO A 266 -16.09 -19.19 -10.73
CA PRO A 266 -16.08 -19.08 -9.27
C PRO A 266 -15.70 -20.38 -8.53
N GLU A 267 -15.95 -21.54 -9.13
CA GLU A 267 -15.61 -22.86 -8.61
C GLU A 267 -14.12 -23.04 -8.34
N ALA A 268 -13.24 -22.24 -8.97
CA ALA A 268 -11.82 -22.23 -8.65
C ALA A 268 -11.55 -21.97 -7.14
N LEU A 269 -12.43 -21.23 -6.48
CA LEU A 269 -12.35 -20.98 -5.03
C LEU A 269 -12.66 -22.21 -4.18
N GLU A 270 -13.38 -23.20 -4.70
CA GLU A 270 -13.69 -24.45 -3.98
C GLU A 270 -12.41 -25.23 -3.64
N SER A 271 -11.37 -25.07 -4.46
CA SER A 271 -10.07 -25.71 -4.27
C SER A 271 -9.26 -25.14 -3.09
N LEU A 272 -9.69 -24.03 -2.47
CA LEU A 272 -8.93 -23.38 -1.39
C LEU A 272 -8.97 -24.19 -0.09
N PRO A 273 -7.83 -24.73 0.39
CA PRO A 273 -7.84 -25.71 1.47
C PRO A 273 -8.04 -25.11 2.86
N ARG A 274 -7.72 -23.82 3.06
CA ARG A 274 -7.65 -23.16 4.38
C ARG A 274 -8.18 -21.73 4.42
N VAL A 275 -8.97 -21.34 3.42
CA VAL A 275 -9.56 -19.99 3.36
C VAL A 275 -10.44 -19.72 4.57
N ARG A 276 -10.34 -18.52 5.13
CA ARG A 276 -11.07 -18.05 6.30
C ARG A 276 -11.99 -16.88 5.97
N SER A 277 -11.58 -16.03 5.04
CA SER A 277 -12.29 -14.82 4.68
C SER A 277 -12.39 -14.71 3.16
N ILE A 278 -13.61 -14.57 2.66
CA ILE A 278 -13.88 -14.30 1.25
C ILE A 278 -14.71 -13.01 1.16
N VAL A 279 -14.21 -12.05 0.38
CA VAL A 279 -14.92 -10.82 0.06
C VAL A 279 -15.11 -10.76 -1.44
N LEU A 280 -16.37 -10.70 -1.88
CA LEU A 280 -16.77 -10.62 -3.28
C LEU A 280 -17.57 -9.33 -3.50
N ARG A 281 -17.01 -8.39 -4.28
CA ARG A 281 -17.65 -7.13 -4.64
C ARG A 281 -17.65 -6.90 -6.16
N GLU A 282 -18.76 -6.50 -6.73
CA GLU A 282 -18.89 -6.10 -8.14
C GLU A 282 -18.34 -7.15 -9.13
N ILE A 283 -18.80 -8.39 -8.97
CA ILE A 283 -18.35 -9.53 -9.77
C ILE A 283 -19.09 -9.58 -11.11
N ASN A 284 -18.64 -10.42 -12.05
CA ASN A 284 -19.33 -10.72 -13.30
C ASN A 284 -20.85 -10.87 -13.10
N PRO A 285 -21.65 -9.95 -13.69
CA PRO A 285 -23.10 -9.91 -13.48
C PRO A 285 -23.85 -10.98 -14.27
N LYS A 286 -23.16 -11.83 -15.05
CA LYS A 286 -23.74 -12.97 -15.78
C LYS A 286 -23.70 -14.28 -14.99
N LEU A 287 -22.98 -14.33 -13.86
CA LEU A 287 -22.95 -15.51 -13.00
C LEU A 287 -24.20 -15.53 -12.12
N ASP A 288 -24.93 -16.63 -12.14
CA ASP A 288 -26.08 -16.87 -11.27
C ASP A 288 -25.66 -17.26 -9.83
N ALA A 289 -26.62 -17.32 -8.91
CA ALA A 289 -26.35 -17.56 -7.48
C ALA A 289 -25.82 -18.97 -7.20
N GLU A 290 -26.32 -19.94 -7.96
CA GLU A 290 -26.06 -21.37 -7.85
C GLU A 290 -24.57 -21.68 -8.07
N ARG A 291 -23.91 -20.87 -8.91
CA ARG A 291 -22.45 -20.91 -9.16
C ARG A 291 -21.62 -20.63 -7.89
N PHE A 292 -22.22 -20.13 -6.82
CA PHE A 292 -21.57 -19.81 -5.54
C PHE A 292 -22.00 -20.72 -4.39
N PHE A 293 -22.86 -21.71 -4.61
CA PHE A 293 -23.36 -22.60 -3.55
C PHE A 293 -22.24 -23.45 -2.91
N PHE A 294 -21.16 -23.72 -3.64
CA PHE A 294 -19.98 -24.37 -3.07
C PHE A 294 -19.39 -23.62 -1.87
N LEU A 295 -19.62 -22.30 -1.74
CA LEU A 295 -19.12 -21.49 -0.61
C LEU A 295 -19.62 -22.01 0.75
N ALA A 296 -20.82 -22.61 0.78
CA ALA A 296 -21.40 -23.19 2.00
C ALA A 296 -20.59 -24.40 2.51
N HIS A 297 -19.86 -25.06 1.63
CA HIS A 297 -19.12 -26.30 1.91
C HIS A 297 -17.64 -26.07 2.24
N LEU A 298 -17.19 -24.81 2.22
CA LEU A 298 -15.81 -24.45 2.58
C LEU A 298 -15.61 -24.54 4.10
N LYS A 299 -15.10 -25.70 4.56
CA LYS A 299 -14.94 -26.05 5.99
C LYS A 299 -14.16 -25.00 6.83
N GLY A 300 -13.27 -24.24 6.20
CA GLY A 300 -12.44 -23.22 6.88
C GLY A 300 -13.04 -21.82 6.95
N LEU A 301 -14.12 -21.56 6.21
CA LEU A 301 -14.67 -20.22 6.01
C LEU A 301 -15.29 -19.69 7.30
N ARG A 302 -14.90 -18.49 7.69
CA ARG A 302 -15.34 -17.79 8.91
C ARG A 302 -15.98 -16.44 8.62
N HIS A 303 -15.65 -15.83 7.49
CA HIS A 303 -16.16 -14.54 7.09
C HIS A 303 -16.47 -14.56 5.59
N LEU A 304 -17.69 -14.17 5.23
CA LEU A 304 -18.12 -14.02 3.84
C LEU A 304 -18.80 -12.66 3.68
N ASP A 305 -18.20 -11.76 2.88
CA ASP A 305 -18.82 -10.47 2.51
C ASP A 305 -19.21 -10.50 1.04
N VAL A 306 -20.51 -10.66 0.78
CA VAL A 306 -21.15 -10.62 -0.55
C VAL A 306 -22.14 -9.45 -0.66
N ARG A 307 -22.08 -8.46 0.25
CA ARG A 307 -23.07 -7.37 0.31
C ARG A 307 -23.19 -6.58 -0.99
N TRP A 308 -22.07 -6.47 -1.69
CA TRP A 308 -21.92 -5.73 -2.94
C TRP A 308 -21.57 -6.66 -4.11
N ILE A 309 -21.94 -7.94 -4.06
CA ILE A 309 -21.59 -8.90 -5.12
C ILE A 309 -22.17 -8.49 -6.48
N ASP A 310 -23.34 -7.85 -6.51
CA ASP A 310 -23.93 -7.11 -7.64
C ASP A 310 -24.87 -5.99 -7.16
N TYR A 311 -25.29 -5.16 -8.12
CA TYR A 311 -26.34 -4.17 -7.95
C TYR A 311 -27.63 -4.68 -8.63
N GLY A 312 -28.62 -5.10 -7.83
CA GLY A 312 -30.02 -5.24 -8.25
C GLY A 312 -30.44 -6.56 -8.93
N LYS A 313 -29.63 -7.62 -8.92
CA LYS A 313 -29.93 -8.86 -9.69
C LYS A 313 -30.58 -10.01 -8.92
N ARG A 314 -31.08 -9.80 -7.70
CA ARG A 314 -31.63 -10.86 -6.79
C ARG A 314 -30.68 -12.05 -6.51
N ARG A 315 -29.49 -12.12 -7.13
CA ARG A 315 -28.48 -13.17 -6.86
C ARG A 315 -28.07 -13.16 -5.40
N ARG A 316 -27.82 -11.98 -4.85
CA ARG A 316 -27.54 -11.84 -3.41
C ARG A 316 -28.67 -12.43 -2.57
N GLU A 317 -29.93 -12.11 -2.85
CA GLU A 317 -31.07 -12.62 -2.08
C GLU A 317 -31.13 -14.15 -2.10
N LYS A 318 -30.99 -14.75 -3.30
CA LYS A 318 -30.95 -16.22 -3.46
C LYS A 318 -29.76 -16.85 -2.73
N LEU A 319 -28.57 -16.25 -2.86
CA LEU A 319 -27.37 -16.74 -2.21
C LEU A 319 -27.47 -16.62 -0.68
N ASP A 320 -27.95 -15.49 -0.17
CA ASP A 320 -28.19 -15.26 1.26
C ASP A 320 -29.20 -16.28 1.83
N ALA A 321 -30.28 -16.58 1.09
CA ALA A 321 -31.26 -17.61 1.47
C ALA A 321 -30.62 -18.99 1.56
N TYR A 322 -29.89 -19.41 0.52
CA TYR A 322 -29.17 -20.68 0.50
C TYR A 322 -28.15 -20.79 1.65
N LEU A 323 -27.35 -19.74 1.88
CA LEU A 323 -26.33 -19.73 2.93
C LEU A 323 -26.93 -19.82 4.34
N ARG A 324 -28.12 -19.24 4.59
CA ARG A 324 -28.80 -19.36 5.89
C ARG A 324 -29.22 -20.79 6.21
N GLU A 325 -29.55 -21.58 5.19
CA GLU A 325 -29.96 -22.98 5.36
C GLU A 325 -28.75 -23.93 5.51
N HIS A 326 -27.60 -23.56 4.92
CA HIS A 326 -26.47 -24.49 4.76
C HIS A 326 -25.21 -24.11 5.56
N VAL A 327 -25.17 -22.94 6.21
CA VAL A 327 -23.97 -22.43 6.88
C VAL A 327 -24.24 -21.99 8.31
N LYS A 328 -23.24 -22.15 9.19
CA LYS A 328 -23.30 -21.65 10.58
C LYS A 328 -23.52 -20.12 10.62
N PRO A 329 -24.34 -19.59 11.55
CA PRO A 329 -24.61 -18.15 11.65
C PRO A 329 -23.37 -17.27 11.77
N SER A 330 -22.28 -17.77 12.36
CA SER A 330 -21.01 -17.04 12.54
C SER A 330 -20.27 -16.73 11.23
N VAL A 331 -20.63 -17.38 10.12
CA VAL A 331 -20.01 -17.19 8.79
C VAL A 331 -20.83 -16.24 7.91
N LEU A 332 -22.09 -15.99 8.29
CA LEU A 332 -23.01 -15.18 7.49
C LEU A 332 -22.51 -13.75 7.32
N PRO A 333 -22.85 -13.08 6.21
CA PRO A 333 -22.48 -11.68 5.99
C PRO A 333 -23.04 -10.79 7.11
N GLN A 334 -22.18 -9.98 7.74
CA GLN A 334 -22.59 -8.93 8.70
C GLN A 334 -22.97 -7.62 8.00
#